data_AF-A0A7K2W707-F1
#
_entry.id   AF-A0A7K2W707-F1
#
_cell.length_a   1.000
_cell.length_b   1.000
_cell.length_c   1.000
_cell.angle_alpha   90.00
_cell.angle_beta   90.00
_cell.angle_gamma   90.00
#
_symmetry.space_group_name_H-M   'P 1'
#
loop_
_entity.id
_entity.type
_entity.pdbx_description
1 polymer ?
#
loop_
_entity_poly.entity_id
_entity_poly.type
_entity_poly.pdbx_seq_one_letter_code
_entity_poly.pdbx_strand_id
1 'polypeptide(L)'
;MTPRSPSDTQLNADVTWSAFDPIAYVDHNYRDLQAEDAEILHIVRDHFGDHFRDRSETEATGPVSGIDVGAGANLYPALAMLPWCDDITLFERSSANVRYLRSQIASYDANWDQFWRLLCKNPAYAAHDMDPRARFRDTVRVESGDLFDLVRHQGRWSVGTMFFVAESMTTSHTEFARGVECFLGALAPGAPFAAAFMEHSKGYHAGEHFFPACDVGESEVYESLKPFAGEFTTVRLKSSAAVREGYSGMIVAYGRRRSEADIPTG
;
A
#
# COMPACT_ATOMS: atom_id res chain seq x y z
N MET A 1 17.54 -38.38 -5.24
CA MET A 1 17.01 -37.01 -5.35
C MET A 1 15.55 -37.15 -5.75
N THR A 2 14.66 -37.07 -4.76
CA THR A 2 13.22 -37.28 -4.93
C THR A 2 12.61 -36.06 -5.61
N PRO A 3 11.66 -36.20 -6.55
CA PRO A 3 10.97 -35.06 -7.14
C PRO A 3 10.12 -34.38 -6.06
N ARG A 4 10.17 -33.04 -5.97
CA ARG A 4 9.25 -32.26 -5.14
C ARG A 4 7.81 -32.49 -5.62
N SER A 5 6.93 -32.80 -4.68
CA SER A 5 5.47 -32.93 -4.83
C SER A 5 4.82 -31.62 -5.33
N PRO A 6 3.54 -31.63 -5.77
CA PRO A 6 2.88 -30.46 -6.37
C PRO A 6 2.92 -29.28 -5.40
N SER A 7 3.10 -28.07 -5.94
CA SER A 7 3.18 -26.80 -5.21
C SER A 7 2.15 -26.71 -4.07
N ASP A 8 2.59 -26.84 -2.83
CA ASP A 8 1.77 -26.53 -1.67
C ASP A 8 1.42 -25.05 -1.74
N THR A 9 0.14 -24.77 -2.00
CA THR A 9 -0.39 -23.41 -1.95
C THR A 9 -0.26 -22.93 -0.51
N GLN A 10 0.54 -21.90 -0.28
CA GLN A 10 0.70 -21.29 1.04
C GLN A 10 -0.29 -20.13 1.17
N LEU A 11 -1.21 -20.24 2.12
CA LEU A 11 -2.20 -19.20 2.39
C LEU A 11 -1.65 -18.17 3.39
N ASN A 12 -2.25 -16.98 3.44
CA ASN A 12 -1.85 -15.90 4.37
C ASN A 12 -1.88 -16.37 5.84
N ALA A 13 -2.83 -17.25 6.18
CA ALA A 13 -2.95 -17.81 7.52
C ALA A 13 -1.79 -18.75 7.90
N ASP A 14 -1.12 -19.36 6.91
CA ASP A 14 -0.05 -20.34 7.11
C ASP A 14 1.33 -19.67 7.26
N VAL A 15 1.43 -18.38 6.92
CA VAL A 15 2.69 -17.63 6.98
C VAL A 15 3.00 -17.22 8.42
N THR A 16 4.24 -17.47 8.85
CA THR A 16 4.72 -17.10 10.20
C THR A 16 5.12 -15.62 10.25
N TRP A 17 4.15 -14.72 10.14
CA TRP A 17 4.38 -13.27 10.09
C TRP A 17 5.14 -12.69 11.29
N SER A 18 5.07 -13.33 12.45
CA SER A 18 5.84 -12.95 13.63
C SER A 18 7.35 -13.07 13.47
N ALA A 19 7.82 -13.82 12.47
CA ALA A 19 9.24 -13.97 12.15
C ALA A 19 9.77 -12.88 11.21
N PHE A 20 8.91 -11.97 10.74
CA PHE A 20 9.34 -10.86 9.89
C PHE A 20 10.31 -9.95 10.64
N ASP A 21 11.46 -9.66 10.02
CA ASP A 21 12.46 -8.72 10.55
C ASP A 21 12.28 -7.34 9.92
N PRO A 22 11.59 -6.39 10.59
CA PRO A 22 11.33 -5.06 10.02
C PRO A 22 12.61 -4.24 9.87
N ILE A 23 13.62 -4.45 10.71
CA ILE A 23 14.85 -3.66 10.66
C ILE A 23 15.68 -4.07 9.46
N ALA A 24 15.91 -5.37 9.28
CA ALA A 24 16.59 -5.88 8.10
C ALA A 24 15.85 -5.52 6.81
N TYR A 25 14.51 -5.56 6.84
CA TYR A 25 13.69 -5.19 5.68
C TYR A 25 13.81 -3.70 5.34
N VAL A 26 13.75 -2.80 6.32
CA VAL A 26 13.94 -1.36 6.10
C VAL A 26 15.35 -1.05 5.61
N ASP A 27 16.36 -1.69 6.20
CA ASP A 27 17.74 -1.48 5.80
C ASP A 27 18.00 -1.88 4.35
N HIS A 28 17.37 -2.96 3.89
CA HIS A 28 17.49 -3.43 2.52
C HIS A 28 16.67 -2.62 1.52
N ASN A 29 15.43 -2.25 1.86
CA ASN A 29 14.48 -1.69 0.90
C ASN A 29 14.33 -0.16 0.98
N TYR A 30 14.47 0.45 2.17
CA TYR A 30 14.04 1.84 2.43
C TYR A 30 15.08 2.71 3.12
N ARG A 31 16.30 2.21 3.35
CA ARG A 31 17.43 3.01 3.82
C ARG A 31 17.74 4.12 2.83
N ASP A 32 17.79 3.79 1.56
CA ASP A 32 17.98 4.71 0.44
C ASP A 32 16.77 4.64 -0.50
N LEU A 33 16.40 5.79 -1.08
CA LEU A 33 15.33 5.89 -2.05
C LEU A 33 15.72 5.18 -3.35
N GLN A 34 15.11 4.03 -3.60
CA GLN A 34 15.30 3.28 -4.83
C GLN A 34 14.60 3.94 -6.02
N ALA A 35 15.04 3.62 -7.23
CA ALA A 35 14.48 4.18 -8.46
C ALA A 35 13.00 3.77 -8.63
N GLU A 36 12.69 2.49 -8.36
CA GLU A 36 11.32 1.99 -8.39
C GLU A 36 10.44 2.74 -7.40
N ASP A 37 10.84 2.87 -6.13
CA ASP A 37 10.06 3.61 -5.12
C ASP A 37 9.86 5.09 -5.49
N ALA A 38 10.87 5.73 -6.08
CA ALA A 38 10.75 7.10 -6.56
C ALA A 38 9.73 7.24 -7.70
N GLU A 39 9.66 6.26 -8.61
CA GLU A 39 8.69 6.24 -9.70
C GLU A 39 7.26 6.00 -9.17
N ILE A 40 7.09 5.06 -8.22
CA ILE A 40 5.83 4.84 -7.51
C ILE A 40 5.39 6.14 -6.84
N LEU A 41 6.27 6.74 -6.04
CA LEU A 41 5.93 7.91 -5.25
C LEU A 41 5.61 9.11 -6.15
N HIS A 42 6.23 9.24 -7.32
CA HIS A 42 5.88 10.26 -8.31
C HIS A 42 4.43 10.11 -8.80
N ILE A 43 4.03 8.89 -9.20
CA ILE A 43 2.68 8.59 -9.67
C ILE A 43 1.65 8.87 -8.56
N VAL A 44 1.89 8.34 -7.37
CA VAL A 44 0.98 8.46 -6.22
C VAL A 44 0.84 9.91 -5.75
N ARG A 45 1.96 10.63 -5.73
CA ARG A 45 2.00 12.06 -5.39
C ARG A 45 1.10 12.87 -6.29
N ASP A 46 1.22 12.69 -7.60
CA ASP A 46 0.45 13.47 -8.57
C ASP A 46 -1.02 13.07 -8.52
N HIS A 47 -1.33 11.78 -8.43
CA HIS A 47 -2.71 11.29 -8.27
C HIS A 47 -3.43 11.89 -7.06
N PHE A 48 -2.84 11.80 -5.86
CA PHE A 48 -3.49 12.35 -4.67
C PHE A 48 -3.45 13.89 -4.65
N GLY A 49 -2.35 14.49 -5.11
CA GLY A 49 -2.22 15.94 -5.21
C GLY A 49 -3.29 16.57 -6.10
N ASP A 50 -3.55 15.97 -7.25
CA ASP A 50 -4.62 16.41 -8.16
C ASP A 50 -6.01 16.17 -7.53
N HIS A 51 -6.24 14.99 -6.94
CA HIS A 51 -7.53 14.69 -6.31
C HIS A 51 -7.92 15.70 -5.22
N PHE A 52 -6.99 16.01 -4.30
CA PHE A 52 -7.29 16.89 -3.16
C PHE A 52 -7.27 18.38 -3.53
N ARG A 53 -6.57 18.77 -4.61
CA ARG A 53 -6.73 20.10 -5.20
C ARG A 53 -8.19 20.31 -5.66
N ASP A 54 -8.73 19.38 -6.43
CA ASP A 54 -10.09 19.48 -6.96
C ASP A 54 -11.17 19.41 -5.86
N ARG A 55 -10.92 18.67 -4.76
CA ARG A 55 -11.82 18.66 -3.60
C ARG A 55 -11.94 20.01 -2.91
N SER A 56 -10.86 20.79 -2.85
CA SER A 56 -10.91 22.14 -2.27
C SER A 56 -11.82 23.09 -3.06
N GLU A 57 -12.04 22.79 -4.34
CA GLU A 57 -12.91 23.56 -5.23
C GLU A 57 -14.39 23.12 -5.19
N THR A 58 -14.70 21.93 -4.66
CA THR A 58 -16.01 21.27 -4.83
C THR A 58 -16.80 20.99 -3.53
N GLU A 59 -16.56 21.77 -2.47
CA GLU A 59 -17.36 21.77 -1.21
C GLU A 59 -17.49 20.42 -0.48
N ALA A 60 -16.55 19.47 -0.66
CA ALA A 60 -16.58 18.22 0.11
C ALA A 60 -16.24 18.49 1.59
N THR A 61 -17.29 18.66 2.41
CA THR A 61 -17.24 19.08 3.82
C THR A 61 -17.27 17.88 4.77
N GLY A 62 -16.12 17.23 4.97
CA GLY A 62 -16.02 16.15 5.95
C GLY A 62 -14.57 15.77 6.26
N PRO A 63 -14.32 15.14 7.42
CA PRO A 63 -12.99 14.68 7.76
C PRO A 63 -12.50 13.62 6.77
N VAL A 64 -11.20 13.63 6.48
CA VAL A 64 -10.55 12.70 5.55
C VAL A 64 -9.85 11.62 6.37
N SER A 65 -10.41 10.42 6.38
CA SER A 65 -9.81 9.24 7.01
C SER A 65 -8.98 8.44 5.99
N GLY A 66 -7.72 8.15 6.30
CA GLY A 66 -6.82 7.37 5.46
C GLY A 66 -6.54 5.97 6.02
N ILE A 67 -6.25 5.02 5.13
CA ILE A 67 -5.75 3.68 5.52
C ILE A 67 -4.57 3.24 4.64
N ASP A 68 -3.54 2.70 5.27
CA ASP A 68 -2.49 1.93 4.61
C ASP A 68 -2.59 0.47 5.06
N VAL A 69 -3.05 -0.39 4.15
CA VAL A 69 -3.33 -1.79 4.42
C VAL A 69 -2.07 -2.61 4.19
N GLY A 70 -1.68 -3.41 5.19
CA GLY A 70 -0.45 -4.19 5.20
C GLY A 70 0.80 -3.30 5.16
N ALA A 71 0.78 -2.22 5.96
CA ALA A 71 1.84 -1.21 5.99
C ALA A 71 3.25 -1.81 6.18
N GLY A 72 3.36 -2.99 6.80
CA GLY A 72 4.64 -3.65 7.04
C GLY A 72 5.58 -2.75 7.83
N ALA A 73 6.79 -2.56 7.32
CA ALA A 73 7.75 -1.60 7.87
C ALA A 73 7.89 -0.33 7.00
N ASN A 74 6.98 -0.12 6.05
CA ASN A 74 7.00 0.98 5.10
C ASN A 74 6.16 2.17 5.61
N LEU A 75 6.70 3.39 5.56
CA LEU A 75 5.96 4.60 5.95
C LEU A 75 5.60 5.50 4.77
N TYR A 76 6.21 5.34 3.59
CA TYR A 76 6.01 6.30 2.51
C TYR A 76 4.57 6.33 1.94
N PRO A 77 3.77 5.24 1.94
CA PRO A 77 2.38 5.32 1.51
C PRO A 77 1.55 6.22 2.43
N ALA A 78 1.76 6.11 3.75
CA ALA A 78 1.13 6.98 4.73
C ALA A 78 1.60 8.43 4.62
N LEU A 79 2.90 8.66 4.37
CA LEU A 79 3.44 10.00 4.11
C LEU A 79 2.78 10.64 2.87
N ALA A 80 2.46 9.87 1.84
CA ALA A 80 1.76 10.37 0.67
C ALA A 80 0.35 10.88 1.02
N MET A 81 -0.37 10.26 1.95
CA MET A 81 -1.70 10.69 2.37
C MET A 81 -1.71 11.81 3.43
N LEU A 82 -0.57 12.05 4.08
CA LEU A 82 -0.43 12.85 5.30
C LEU A 82 -0.98 14.29 5.23
N PRO A 83 -0.82 15.05 4.13
CA PRO A 83 -1.28 16.44 4.10
C PRO A 83 -2.79 16.60 4.23
N TRP A 84 -3.56 15.61 3.75
CA TRP A 84 -5.00 15.73 3.59
C TRP A 84 -5.78 14.99 4.66
N CYS A 85 -5.20 13.96 5.27
CA CYS A 85 -5.93 13.11 6.21
C CYS A 85 -5.97 13.69 7.62
N ASP A 86 -7.16 13.72 8.23
CA ASP A 86 -7.32 14.02 9.66
C ASP A 86 -6.81 12.87 10.54
N ASP A 87 -6.99 11.64 10.08
CA ASP A 87 -6.46 10.42 10.69
C ASP A 87 -5.96 9.44 9.62
N ILE A 88 -4.90 8.68 9.94
CA ILE A 88 -4.39 7.60 9.08
C ILE A 88 -4.23 6.33 9.92
N THR A 89 -4.82 5.24 9.45
CA THR A 89 -4.67 3.90 10.03
C THR A 89 -3.59 3.13 9.28
N LEU A 90 -2.49 2.78 9.96
CA LEU A 90 -1.55 1.75 9.48
C LEU A 90 -2.07 0.40 9.96
N PHE A 91 -2.63 -0.38 9.05
CA PHE A 91 -3.29 -1.65 9.36
C PHE A 91 -2.36 -2.82 9.06
N GLU A 92 -1.88 -3.51 10.10
CA GLU A 92 -0.76 -4.46 9.96
C GLU A 92 -0.96 -5.77 10.73
N ARG A 93 -0.66 -6.90 10.08
CA ARG A 93 -0.83 -8.24 10.63
C ARG A 93 0.33 -8.65 11.54
N SER A 94 1.57 -8.43 11.11
CA SER A 94 2.74 -8.92 11.84
C SER A 94 2.92 -8.16 13.14
N SER A 95 2.95 -8.88 14.26
CA SER A 95 3.25 -8.27 15.56
C SER A 95 4.63 -7.59 15.60
N ALA A 96 5.60 -8.05 14.79
CA ALA A 96 6.92 -7.44 14.69
C ALA A 96 6.85 -6.09 13.96
N ASN A 97 6.16 -6.05 12.83
CA ASN A 97 5.89 -4.80 12.09
C ASN A 97 5.05 -3.83 12.93
N VAL A 98 4.00 -4.28 13.62
CA VAL A 98 3.21 -3.42 14.53
C VAL A 98 4.09 -2.77 15.61
N ARG A 99 5.04 -3.50 16.20
CA ARG A 99 5.98 -2.93 17.17
C ARG A 99 6.88 -1.88 16.54
N TYR A 100 7.41 -2.17 15.35
CA TYR A 100 8.22 -1.22 14.58
C TYR A 100 7.42 0.05 14.23
N LEU A 101 6.24 -0.08 13.61
CA LEU A 101 5.40 1.05 13.24
C LEU A 101 5.07 1.93 14.45
N ARG A 102 4.76 1.32 15.60
CA ARG A 102 4.52 2.06 16.85
C ARG A 102 5.74 2.83 17.34
N SER A 103 6.96 2.32 17.15
CA SER A 103 8.17 3.08 17.52
C SER A 103 8.39 4.29 16.62
N GLN A 104 7.87 4.27 15.38
CA GLN A 104 7.97 5.38 14.42
C GLN A 104 6.96 6.51 14.66
N ILE A 105 5.90 6.29 15.45
CA ILE A 105 4.81 7.29 15.62
C ILE A 105 5.30 8.58 16.27
N ALA A 106 6.08 8.51 17.35
CA ALA A 106 6.49 9.71 18.08
C ALA A 106 7.37 10.64 17.22
N SER A 107 8.23 10.03 16.41
CA SER A 107 9.08 10.66 15.42
C SER A 107 9.70 9.56 14.56
N TYR A 108 9.34 9.51 13.28
CA TYR A 108 9.92 8.52 12.37
C TYR A 108 11.40 8.80 12.08
N ASP A 109 12.13 7.76 11.69
CA ASP A 109 13.57 7.79 11.41
C ASP A 109 13.96 8.69 10.22
N ALA A 110 15.18 9.22 10.23
CA ALA A 110 15.64 10.21 9.25
C ALA A 110 15.67 9.71 7.79
N ASN A 111 15.78 8.40 7.56
CA ASN A 111 15.74 7.83 6.22
C ASN A 111 14.40 8.10 5.52
N TRP A 112 13.30 8.32 6.24
CA TRP A 112 12.00 8.62 5.62
C TRP A 112 11.91 10.04 5.04
N ASP A 113 12.80 10.95 5.42
CA ASP A 113 12.80 12.35 4.93
C ASP A 113 13.03 12.45 3.41
N GLN A 114 13.73 11.48 2.81
CA GLN A 114 13.94 11.46 1.36
C GLN A 114 12.64 11.25 0.59
N PHE A 115 11.72 10.43 1.11
CA PHE A 115 10.42 10.18 0.52
C PHE A 115 9.54 11.43 0.66
N TRP A 116 9.51 12.04 1.86
CA TRP A 116 8.80 13.30 2.07
C TRP A 116 9.29 14.43 1.15
N ARG A 117 10.61 14.59 1.00
CA ARG A 117 11.18 15.59 0.07
C ARG A 117 10.78 15.36 -1.38
N LEU A 118 10.62 14.11 -1.81
CA LEU A 118 10.13 13.80 -3.16
C LEU A 118 8.64 14.16 -3.33
N LEU A 119 7.82 13.94 -2.31
CA LEU A 119 6.42 14.38 -2.26
C LEU A 119 6.31 15.91 -2.38
N CYS A 120 7.12 16.66 -1.62
CA CYS A 120 7.15 18.12 -1.67
C CYS A 120 7.61 18.72 -3.02
N LYS A 121 8.05 17.92 -3.98
CA LYS A 121 8.29 18.43 -5.35
C LYS A 121 6.98 18.79 -6.08
N ASN A 122 5.83 18.29 -5.62
CA ASN A 122 4.53 18.75 -6.08
C ASN A 122 4.04 19.91 -5.19
N PRO A 123 3.65 21.07 -5.77
CA PRO A 123 3.17 22.22 -5.01
C PRO A 123 2.02 21.93 -4.04
N ALA A 124 1.15 20.97 -4.35
CA ALA A 124 0.05 20.57 -3.48
C ALA A 124 0.53 20.05 -2.12
N TYR A 125 1.73 19.46 -2.05
CA TYR A 125 2.34 19.02 -0.79
C TYR A 125 3.14 20.15 -0.13
N ALA A 126 3.91 20.90 -0.92
CA ALA A 126 4.76 21.98 -0.40
C ALA A 126 3.96 23.13 0.23
N ALA A 127 2.73 23.37 -0.24
CA ALA A 127 1.89 24.47 0.23
C ALA A 127 1.44 24.35 1.70
N HIS A 128 1.53 23.17 2.31
CA HIS A 128 1.06 22.94 3.68
C HIS A 128 2.01 23.45 4.78
N ASP A 129 3.26 23.84 4.44
CA ASP A 129 4.28 24.39 5.36
C ASP A 129 4.28 23.74 6.77
N MET A 130 4.27 22.40 6.80
CA MET A 130 4.13 21.61 8.03
C MET A 130 5.43 20.88 8.38
N ASP A 131 5.67 20.66 9.68
CA ASP A 131 6.62 19.64 10.13
C ASP A 131 6.00 18.25 9.92
N PRO A 132 6.52 17.44 8.98
CA PRO A 132 5.94 16.14 8.67
C PRO A 132 6.00 15.16 9.83
N ARG A 133 7.00 15.26 10.73
CA ARG A 133 7.08 14.37 11.91
C ARG A 133 6.02 14.71 12.94
N ALA A 134 5.84 16.00 13.21
CA ALA A 134 4.79 16.45 14.10
C ALA A 134 3.41 16.06 13.57
N ARG A 135 3.17 16.29 12.27
CA ARG A 135 1.91 15.88 11.62
C ARG A 135 1.71 14.37 11.68
N PHE A 136 2.73 13.58 11.36
CA PHE A 136 2.66 12.11 11.39
C PHE A 136 2.28 11.58 12.78
N ARG A 137 2.93 12.08 13.84
CA ARG A 137 2.61 11.72 15.23
C ARG A 137 1.15 11.98 15.58
N ASP A 138 0.62 13.11 15.15
CA ASP A 138 -0.70 13.57 15.55
C ASP A 138 -1.81 12.86 14.75
N THR A 139 -1.56 12.55 13.47
CA THR A 139 -2.50 11.92 12.51
C THR A 139 -2.52 10.39 12.55
N VAL A 140 -1.36 9.75 12.75
CA VAL A 140 -1.20 8.32 12.44
C VAL A 140 -1.46 7.45 13.65
N ARG A 141 -2.14 6.32 13.43
CA ARG A 141 -2.39 5.27 14.42
C ARG A 141 -2.07 3.91 13.81
N VAL A 142 -1.61 2.97 14.64
CA VAL A 142 -1.31 1.59 14.23
C VAL A 142 -2.39 0.66 14.76
N GLU A 143 -3.09 0.00 13.85
CA GLU A 143 -4.10 -1.02 14.15
C GLU A 143 -3.57 -2.38 13.72
N SER A 144 -3.70 -3.39 14.59
CA SER A 144 -3.31 -4.75 14.24
C SER A 144 -4.52 -5.49 13.68
N GLY A 145 -4.34 -6.14 12.53
CA GLY A 145 -5.41 -6.94 11.94
C GLY A 145 -4.99 -7.69 10.69
N ASP A 146 -5.83 -8.65 10.30
CA ASP A 146 -5.71 -9.34 9.02
C ASP A 146 -6.40 -8.52 7.94
N LEU A 147 -5.77 -8.35 6.78
CA LEU A 147 -6.37 -7.71 5.61
C LEU A 147 -7.79 -8.24 5.34
N PHE A 148 -8.03 -9.53 5.54
CA PHE A 148 -9.36 -10.12 5.34
C PHE A 148 -10.42 -9.67 6.37
N ASP A 149 -10.02 -9.16 7.54
CA ASP A 149 -10.95 -8.60 8.54
C ASP A 149 -11.54 -7.25 8.09
N LEU A 150 -10.95 -6.58 7.09
CA LEU A 150 -11.50 -5.35 6.50
C LEU A 150 -12.89 -5.51 5.91
N VAL A 151 -13.34 -6.76 5.66
CA VAL A 151 -14.74 -7.05 5.32
C VAL A 151 -15.74 -6.45 6.34
N ARG A 152 -15.32 -6.24 7.59
CA ARG A 152 -16.14 -5.65 8.66
C ARG A 152 -16.19 -4.13 8.64
N HIS A 153 -15.40 -3.48 7.77
CA HIS A 153 -15.19 -2.04 7.72
C HIS A 153 -15.50 -1.46 6.34
N GLN A 154 -16.55 -1.95 5.69
CA GLN A 154 -16.95 -1.51 4.35
C GLN A 154 -17.16 0.01 4.29
N GLY A 155 -16.61 0.66 3.26
CA GLY A 155 -16.86 2.07 2.97
C GLY A 155 -16.36 3.08 4.00
N ARG A 156 -15.43 2.69 4.88
CA ARG A 156 -15.03 3.49 6.05
C ARG A 156 -13.98 4.57 5.75
N TRP A 157 -13.03 4.29 4.87
CA TRP A 157 -11.87 5.18 4.65
C TRP A 157 -12.02 6.02 3.38
N SER A 158 -11.69 7.30 3.49
CA SER A 158 -11.83 8.31 2.43
C SER A 158 -10.69 8.29 1.42
N VAL A 159 -9.56 7.66 1.74
CA VAL A 159 -8.40 7.43 0.85
C VAL A 159 -7.67 6.18 1.34
N GLY A 160 -7.01 5.45 0.45
CA GLY A 160 -6.19 4.34 0.92
C GLY A 160 -5.07 3.87 0.01
N THR A 161 -4.12 3.19 0.63
CA THR A 161 -2.97 2.55 0.00
C THR A 161 -2.86 1.07 0.39
N MET A 162 -2.33 0.25 -0.51
CA MET A 162 -1.96 -1.15 -0.24
C MET A 162 -0.73 -1.53 -1.09
N PHE A 163 0.47 -1.49 -0.49
CA PHE A 163 1.72 -1.57 -1.25
C PHE A 163 2.45 -2.88 -0.92
N PHE A 164 2.54 -3.75 -1.91
CA PHE A 164 3.22 -5.05 -1.85
C PHE A 164 2.64 -6.00 -0.79
N VAL A 165 1.32 -6.18 -0.80
CA VAL A 165 0.59 -6.91 0.25
C VAL A 165 -0.19 -8.08 -0.31
N ALA A 166 -1.22 -7.81 -1.13
CA ALA A 166 -2.15 -8.84 -1.56
C ALA A 166 -1.45 -9.98 -2.32
N GLU A 167 -0.43 -9.66 -3.12
CA GLU A 167 0.38 -10.63 -3.84
C GLU A 167 1.51 -11.19 -2.98
N SER A 168 2.00 -10.45 -1.99
CA SER A 168 3.15 -10.84 -1.16
C SER A 168 2.78 -11.59 0.13
N MET A 169 1.49 -11.88 0.34
CA MET A 169 1.00 -12.57 1.55
C MET A 169 0.66 -14.05 1.34
N THR A 170 0.63 -14.53 0.09
CA THR A 170 0.06 -15.82 -0.29
C THR A 170 0.69 -16.31 -1.59
N THR A 171 0.60 -17.59 -1.91
CA THR A 171 0.84 -18.11 -3.27
C THR A 171 -0.48 -18.38 -4.02
N SER A 172 -1.64 -18.05 -3.43
CA SER A 172 -2.97 -18.32 -3.98
C SER A 172 -3.53 -17.10 -4.73
N HIS A 173 -3.84 -17.27 -6.02
CA HIS A 173 -4.54 -16.24 -6.80
C HIS A 173 -5.92 -15.89 -6.23
N THR A 174 -6.59 -16.86 -5.58
CA THR A 174 -7.88 -16.61 -4.93
C THR A 174 -7.74 -15.71 -3.71
N GLU A 175 -6.72 -15.92 -2.87
CA GLU A 175 -6.46 -15.01 -1.74
C GLU A 175 -5.94 -13.66 -2.19
N PHE A 176 -5.13 -13.60 -3.25
CA PHE A 176 -4.73 -12.35 -3.88
C PHE A 176 -5.96 -11.52 -4.31
N ALA A 177 -6.86 -12.11 -5.10
CA ALA A 177 -8.05 -11.42 -5.58
C ALA A 177 -8.98 -11.02 -4.41
N ARG A 178 -9.14 -11.90 -3.42
CA ARG A 178 -9.90 -11.60 -2.20
C ARG A 178 -9.27 -10.46 -1.41
N GLY A 179 -7.95 -10.36 -1.41
CA GLY A 179 -7.24 -9.29 -0.73
C GLY A 179 -7.49 -7.93 -1.37
N VAL A 180 -7.39 -7.87 -2.70
CA VAL A 180 -7.74 -6.68 -3.48
C VAL A 180 -9.20 -6.25 -3.24
N GLU A 181 -10.13 -7.21 -3.23
CA GLU A 181 -11.54 -6.97 -2.89
C GLU A 181 -11.70 -6.37 -1.49
N CYS A 182 -11.05 -6.94 -0.48
CA CYS A 182 -11.17 -6.46 0.91
C CYS A 182 -10.62 -5.04 1.05
N PHE A 183 -9.49 -4.73 0.41
CA PHE A 183 -8.91 -3.40 0.38
C PHE A 183 -9.88 -2.39 -0.26
N LEU A 184 -10.33 -2.64 -1.49
CA LEU A 184 -11.23 -1.70 -2.17
C LEU A 184 -12.62 -1.62 -1.52
N GLY A 185 -13.11 -2.70 -0.93
CA GLY A 185 -14.37 -2.70 -0.16
C GLY A 185 -14.30 -1.85 1.10
N ALA A 186 -13.12 -1.74 1.72
CA ALA A 186 -12.89 -0.89 2.89
C ALA A 186 -13.00 0.62 2.58
N LEU A 187 -12.74 1.01 1.33
CA LEU A 187 -12.75 2.41 0.93
C LEU A 187 -14.17 2.90 0.66
N ALA A 188 -14.45 4.14 1.07
CA ALA A 188 -15.68 4.84 0.78
C ALA A 188 -15.91 4.95 -0.73
N PRO A 189 -17.16 4.93 -1.21
CA PRO A 189 -17.46 5.18 -2.62
C PRO A 189 -16.80 6.47 -3.13
N GLY A 190 -16.11 6.40 -4.26
CA GLY A 190 -15.39 7.54 -4.85
C GLY A 190 -14.03 7.86 -4.23
N ALA A 191 -13.62 7.20 -3.14
CA ALA A 191 -12.33 7.42 -2.49
C ALA A 191 -11.16 7.15 -3.45
N PRO A 192 -10.15 8.04 -3.53
CA PRO A 192 -8.94 7.76 -4.29
C PRO A 192 -8.14 6.63 -3.62
N PHE A 193 -7.51 5.81 -4.44
CA PHE A 193 -6.62 4.76 -3.96
C PHE A 193 -5.35 4.67 -4.81
N ALA A 194 -4.32 4.07 -4.22
CA ALA A 194 -3.17 3.53 -4.94
C ALA A 194 -2.80 2.16 -4.37
N ALA A 195 -2.38 1.23 -5.21
CA ALA A 195 -1.88 -0.08 -4.79
C ALA A 195 -0.65 -0.44 -5.63
N ALA A 196 0.35 -1.04 -5.01
CA ALA A 196 1.58 -1.47 -5.67
C ALA A 196 1.76 -2.98 -5.53
N PHE A 197 2.30 -3.62 -6.57
CA PHE A 197 2.44 -5.07 -6.64
C PHE A 197 3.81 -5.46 -7.22
N MET A 198 4.37 -6.57 -6.73
CA MET A 198 5.56 -7.18 -7.31
C MET A 198 5.17 -8.09 -8.50
N GLU A 199 5.55 -7.70 -9.72
CA GLU A 199 5.26 -8.46 -10.94
C GLU A 199 6.05 -9.78 -10.99
N HIS A 200 5.36 -10.89 -11.23
CA HIS A 200 5.91 -12.24 -11.34
C HIS A 200 6.88 -12.62 -10.21
N SER A 201 6.54 -12.20 -8.98
CA SER A 201 7.36 -12.47 -7.81
C SER A 201 7.31 -13.93 -7.39
N LYS A 202 8.47 -14.48 -7.01
CA LYS A 202 8.65 -15.84 -6.51
C LYS A 202 8.73 -15.93 -4.98
N GLY A 203 8.40 -14.84 -4.28
CA GLY A 203 8.60 -14.68 -2.84
C GLY A 203 9.81 -13.81 -2.51
N TYR A 204 10.08 -13.64 -1.22
CA TYR A 204 11.11 -12.71 -0.76
C TYR A 204 11.63 -13.05 0.63
N HIS A 205 12.76 -12.45 0.98
CA HIS A 205 13.33 -12.55 2.32
C HIS A 205 13.12 -11.26 3.11
N ALA A 206 12.81 -11.40 4.40
CA ALA A 206 12.93 -10.35 5.39
C ALA A 206 13.83 -10.87 6.52
N GLY A 207 15.07 -10.39 6.55
CA GLY A 207 16.13 -11.01 7.35
C GLY A 207 16.42 -12.44 6.86
N GLU A 208 16.47 -13.40 7.79
CA GLU A 208 16.76 -14.81 7.48
C GLU A 208 15.53 -15.61 6.99
N HIS A 209 14.33 -15.02 7.06
CA HIS A 209 13.08 -15.73 6.81
C HIS A 209 12.53 -15.47 5.40
N PHE A 210 12.03 -16.52 4.76
CA PHE A 210 11.38 -16.47 3.45
C PHE A 210 9.86 -16.31 3.60
N PHE A 211 9.27 -15.49 2.74
CA PHE A 211 7.85 -15.17 2.66
C PHE A 211 7.34 -15.43 1.23
N PRO A 212 6.07 -15.88 1.08
CA PRO A 212 5.51 -16.24 -0.21
C PRO A 212 5.29 -15.02 -1.11
N ALA A 213 5.06 -15.30 -2.39
CA ALA A 213 4.36 -14.37 -3.28
C ALA A 213 3.51 -15.14 -4.29
N CYS A 214 2.44 -14.50 -4.73
CA CYS A 214 1.54 -14.94 -5.78
C CYS A 214 2.08 -14.40 -7.10
N ASP A 215 2.25 -15.27 -8.07
CA ASP A 215 2.77 -14.93 -9.40
C ASP A 215 1.71 -14.14 -10.19
N VAL A 216 1.74 -12.81 -10.12
CA VAL A 216 0.77 -11.92 -10.79
C VAL A 216 1.46 -10.99 -11.78
N GLY A 217 0.82 -10.77 -12.92
CA GLY A 217 1.20 -9.76 -13.91
C GLY A 217 0.19 -8.62 -14.02
N GLU A 218 0.39 -7.72 -14.98
CA GLU A 218 -0.50 -6.58 -15.22
C GLU A 218 -1.96 -7.00 -15.45
N SER A 219 -2.18 -8.14 -16.13
CA SER A 219 -3.53 -8.64 -16.43
C SER A 219 -4.25 -9.10 -15.18
N GLU A 220 -3.59 -9.88 -14.31
CA GLU A 220 -4.17 -10.34 -13.05
C GLU A 220 -4.47 -9.18 -12.11
N VAL A 221 -3.56 -8.20 -12.03
CA VAL A 221 -3.75 -6.97 -11.25
C VAL A 221 -4.96 -6.19 -11.78
N TYR A 222 -5.02 -5.93 -13.09
CA TYR A 222 -6.12 -5.18 -13.69
C TYR A 222 -7.48 -5.84 -13.46
N GLU A 223 -7.61 -7.15 -13.75
CA GLU A 223 -8.87 -7.86 -13.60
C GLU A 223 -9.31 -8.00 -12.13
N SER A 224 -8.37 -8.02 -11.17
CA SER A 224 -8.72 -8.01 -9.74
C SER A 224 -9.33 -6.69 -9.24
N LEU A 225 -8.92 -5.56 -9.83
CA LEU A 225 -9.35 -4.21 -9.43
C LEU A 225 -10.64 -3.78 -10.12
N LYS A 226 -10.80 -4.16 -11.39
CA LYS A 226 -11.88 -3.76 -12.30
C LYS A 226 -13.31 -3.86 -11.73
N PRO A 227 -13.69 -4.89 -10.95
CA PRO A 227 -15.03 -4.96 -10.37
C PRO A 227 -15.34 -3.83 -9.39
N PHE A 228 -14.32 -3.34 -8.68
CA PHE A 228 -14.47 -2.44 -7.53
C PHE A 228 -14.00 -1.01 -7.81
N ALA A 229 -13.07 -0.83 -8.75
CA ALA A 229 -12.58 0.47 -9.17
C ALA A 229 -13.50 1.10 -10.24
N GLY A 230 -13.60 2.43 -10.21
CA GLY A 230 -14.22 3.23 -11.27
C GLY A 230 -13.22 3.46 -12.40
N GLU A 231 -12.90 4.72 -12.71
CA GLU A 231 -11.75 5.03 -13.55
C GLU A 231 -10.44 4.77 -12.78
N PHE A 232 -9.57 3.94 -13.35
CA PHE A 232 -8.26 3.62 -12.79
C PHE A 232 -7.26 3.28 -13.90
N THR A 233 -5.98 3.40 -13.58
CA THR A 233 -4.85 3.06 -14.45
C THR A 233 -3.96 2.05 -13.76
N THR A 234 -3.42 1.10 -14.53
CA THR A 234 -2.32 0.21 -14.11
C THR A 234 -1.08 0.57 -14.91
N VAL A 235 0.05 0.76 -14.22
CA VAL A 235 1.33 1.14 -14.81
C VAL A 235 2.40 0.16 -14.34
N ARG A 236 2.99 -0.59 -15.28
CA ARG A 236 4.26 -1.26 -15.05
C ARG A 236 5.39 -0.23 -15.06
N LEU A 237 6.20 -0.22 -14.00
CA LEU A 237 7.28 0.75 -13.85
C LEU A 237 8.35 0.57 -14.92
N LYS A 238 8.98 1.68 -15.32
CA LYS A 238 10.09 1.70 -16.29
C LYS A 238 11.43 1.39 -15.63
N SER A 239 11.56 1.72 -14.35
CA SER A 239 12.75 1.42 -13.57
C SER A 239 13.03 -0.08 -13.56
N SER A 240 14.28 -0.45 -13.81
CA SER A 240 14.70 -1.85 -13.86
C SER A 240 14.60 -2.49 -12.47
N ALA A 241 14.09 -3.71 -12.40
CA ALA A 241 14.07 -4.51 -11.18
C ALA A 241 15.50 -4.63 -10.59
N ALA A 242 15.76 -3.90 -9.50
CA ALA A 242 17.08 -3.80 -8.89
C ALA A 242 17.09 -4.13 -7.39
N VAL A 243 15.92 -4.24 -6.75
CA VAL A 243 15.82 -4.46 -5.29
C VAL A 243 16.28 -5.86 -4.89
N ARG A 244 15.95 -6.90 -5.69
CA ARG A 244 16.32 -8.30 -5.46
C ARG A 244 16.09 -9.17 -6.70
N GLU A 245 16.60 -10.40 -6.68
CA GLU A 245 16.22 -11.40 -7.69
C GLU A 245 14.80 -11.95 -7.43
N GLY A 246 14.17 -12.49 -8.48
CA GLY A 246 12.93 -13.26 -8.35
C GLY A 246 11.63 -12.48 -8.56
N TYR A 247 11.68 -11.33 -9.25
CA TYR A 247 10.52 -10.60 -9.80
C TYR A 247 10.91 -9.96 -11.15
N SER A 248 9.95 -9.62 -12.00
CA SER A 248 10.23 -9.04 -13.34
C SER A 248 10.01 -7.53 -13.43
N GLY A 249 9.34 -6.93 -12.43
CA GLY A 249 9.07 -5.51 -12.34
C GLY A 249 8.12 -5.17 -11.19
N MET A 250 7.70 -3.92 -11.10
CA MET A 250 6.65 -3.50 -10.18
C MET A 250 5.49 -2.89 -10.97
N ILE A 251 4.28 -3.04 -10.46
CA ILE A 251 3.07 -2.49 -11.04
C ILE A 251 2.44 -1.55 -10.02
N VAL A 252 2.06 -0.34 -10.44
CA VAL A 252 1.24 0.58 -9.64
C VAL A 252 -0.12 0.68 -10.29
N ALA A 253 -1.16 0.45 -9.50
CA ALA A 253 -2.53 0.75 -9.86
C ALA A 253 -3.04 1.92 -9.03
N TYR A 254 -3.66 2.90 -9.68
CA TYR A 254 -4.23 4.06 -8.99
C TYR A 254 -5.50 4.52 -9.68
N GLY A 255 -6.42 5.06 -8.90
CA GLY A 255 -7.74 5.47 -9.40
C GLY A 255 -8.68 5.83 -8.26
N ARG A 256 -9.98 5.63 -8.50
CA ARG A 256 -11.03 5.84 -7.49
C ARG A 256 -11.84 4.57 -7.28
N ARG A 257 -12.25 4.34 -6.04
CA ARG A 257 -13.28 3.35 -5.70
C ARG A 257 -14.56 3.69 -6.48
N ARG A 258 -15.16 2.71 -7.16
CA ARG A 258 -16.41 2.89 -7.91
C ARG A 258 -17.49 3.52 -7.02
N SER A 259 -18.18 4.54 -7.53
CA SER A 259 -19.27 5.21 -6.83
C SER A 259 -20.48 4.29 -6.72
N GLU A 260 -21.34 4.45 -5.71
CA GLU A 260 -22.62 3.72 -5.65
C GLU A 260 -23.53 4.05 -6.83
N ALA A 261 -23.44 5.26 -7.38
CA ALA A 261 -24.17 5.70 -8.57
C ALA A 261 -23.77 4.97 -9.87
N ASP A 262 -22.61 4.31 -9.89
CA ASP A 262 -22.07 3.60 -11.05
C ASP A 262 -22.36 2.09 -11.01
N ILE A 263 -23.20 1.64 -10.07
CA ILE A 263 -23.68 0.27 -9.98
C ILE A 263 -24.94 0.18 -10.86
N PRO A 264 -24.95 -0.62 -11.95
CA PRO A 264 -26.17 -0.85 -12.71
C PRO A 264 -27.25 -1.39 -11.79
N THR A 265 -28.37 -0.69 -11.67
CA THR A 265 -29.56 -1.22 -11.02
C THR A 265 -30.19 -2.27 -11.94
N GLY A 266 -29.85 -3.54 -11.71
CA GLY A 266 -30.52 -4.69 -12.35
C GLY A 266 -29.76 -5.28 -13.54
#